data_AF-A0A2P4PKM4-F1
#
_entry.id   AF-A0A2P4PKM4-F1
#
_cell.length_a   1.000
_cell.length_b   1.000
_cell.length_c   1.000
_cell.angle_alpha   90.00
_cell.angle_beta   90.00
_cell.angle_gamma   90.00
#
_symmetry.space_group_name_H-M   'P 1'
#
loop_
_entity.id
_entity.type
_entity.pdbx_description
1 polymer ?
#
loop_
_entity_poly.entity_id
_entity_poly.type
_entity_poly.pdbx_seq_one_letter_code
_entity_poly.pdbx_strand_id
1 'polypeptide(L)'
;MPNKEIFVGYTFFRPEKVKRYTGADTIYSTRKEKSYILLHVDSLQKEKDTLMIITNNRHIVKKYDKPFKTNSDRAIMNTKYRISKYLTSVFCGLPIDLNARNKYFCRIRQVLLDKLVAIENKLKKQEKNRQTTTYIKFSYGKRTWYLGFYISCSFCSNVCAYVMSNNRKVCQNCRSKVMVIPTPPMQNTFKNYCQSKQIVSKRIGVTYTKKVSMDSGTGNYLVIYSNLAINKQFKTMKEQEKYKKRFTNSLKHHTNKWNYINNRFESKPVVFKHRLKRRCDILKKHYISNKELEFLLDQVTSRSGYNMLKEDIFINHSFNSEYFLELRKKKEAAFEREDI
;
A
#
# COMPACT_ATOMS: atom_id res chain seq x y z
N MET A 1 12.43 -21.02 -47.86
CA MET A 1 11.74 -21.36 -46.60
C MET A 1 10.37 -20.71 -46.63
N PRO A 2 9.25 -21.45 -46.52
CA PRO A 2 7.92 -20.85 -46.58
C PRO A 2 7.71 -19.93 -45.37
N ASN A 3 7.13 -18.76 -45.63
CA ASN A 3 6.76 -17.82 -44.58
C ASN A 3 5.72 -18.47 -43.65
N LYS A 4 5.98 -18.43 -42.34
CA LYS A 4 5.05 -18.94 -41.34
C LYS A 4 3.95 -17.91 -41.09
N GLU A 5 2.70 -18.31 -41.28
CA GLU A 5 1.55 -17.45 -41.00
C GLU A 5 1.26 -17.38 -39.50
N ILE A 6 0.88 -16.20 -39.04
CA ILE A 6 0.54 -15.90 -37.65
C ILE A 6 -0.84 -15.25 -37.64
N PHE A 7 -1.71 -15.78 -36.80
CA PHE A 7 -3.06 -15.26 -36.63
C PHE A 7 -3.19 -14.54 -35.31
N VAL A 8 -3.59 -13.28 -35.35
CA VAL A 8 -3.92 -12.53 -34.15
C VAL A 8 -5.43 -12.45 -34.00
N GLY A 9 -5.97 -13.17 -33.03
CA GLY A 9 -7.40 -13.26 -32.73
C GLY A 9 -7.79 -12.35 -31.57
N TYR A 10 -9.00 -11.79 -31.63
CA TYR A 10 -9.57 -10.97 -30.56
C TYR A 10 -10.77 -11.67 -29.93
N THR A 11 -10.77 -11.76 -28.61
CA THR A 11 -11.89 -12.30 -27.83
C THR A 11 -12.42 -11.21 -26.92
N PHE A 12 -13.73 -10.97 -27.00
CA PHE A 12 -14.40 -10.07 -26.08
C PHE A 12 -14.53 -10.74 -24.72
N PHE A 13 -14.00 -10.12 -23.68
CA PHE A 13 -14.22 -10.52 -22.30
C PHE A 13 -14.70 -9.31 -21.52
N ARG A 14 -15.76 -9.47 -20.74
CA ARG A 14 -16.21 -8.45 -19.79
C ARG A 14 -15.86 -8.94 -18.38
N PRO A 15 -15.04 -8.21 -17.62
CA PRO A 15 -14.70 -8.63 -16.28
C PRO A 15 -15.92 -8.48 -15.37
N GLU A 16 -16.02 -9.34 -14.36
CA GLU A 16 -16.99 -9.17 -13.30
C GLU A 16 -16.90 -7.78 -12.65
N LYS A 17 -18.04 -7.28 -12.18
CA LYS A 17 -18.08 -6.02 -11.43
C LYS A 17 -17.26 -6.16 -10.15
N VAL A 18 -16.30 -5.28 -9.99
CA VAL A 18 -15.48 -5.19 -8.78
C VAL A 18 -15.98 -4.10 -7.83
N LYS A 19 -15.77 -4.31 -6.52
CA LYS A 19 -16.26 -3.38 -5.48
C LYS A 19 -15.66 -1.98 -5.59
N ARG A 20 -14.39 -1.86 -5.99
CA ARG A 20 -13.66 -0.58 -6.08
C ARG A 20 -12.63 -0.61 -7.20
N TYR A 21 -12.53 0.47 -7.98
CA TYR A 21 -11.58 0.64 -9.07
C TYR A 21 -10.34 1.43 -8.61
N THR A 22 -9.55 0.87 -7.69
CA THR A 22 -8.39 1.57 -7.08
C THR A 22 -7.10 0.80 -7.31
N GLY A 23 -5.99 1.52 -7.56
CA GLY A 23 -4.68 0.90 -7.77
C GLY A 23 -4.65 -0.01 -9.01
N ALA A 24 -4.20 -1.25 -8.83
CA ALA A 24 -4.15 -2.26 -9.90
C ALA A 24 -5.55 -2.63 -10.44
N ASP A 25 -6.60 -2.45 -9.64
CA ASP A 25 -7.97 -2.80 -10.03
C ASP A 25 -8.60 -1.75 -10.97
N THR A 26 -7.84 -0.71 -11.35
CA THR A 26 -8.28 0.28 -12.34
C THR A 26 -8.49 -0.33 -13.73
N ILE A 27 -7.88 -1.48 -14.03
CA ILE A 27 -8.06 -2.22 -15.28
C ILE A 27 -9.53 -2.63 -15.54
N TYR A 28 -10.28 -2.94 -14.48
CA TYR A 28 -11.69 -3.33 -14.59
C TYR A 28 -12.62 -2.14 -14.83
N SER A 29 -12.10 -0.91 -14.79
CA SER A 29 -12.90 0.29 -15.00
C SER A 29 -13.39 0.35 -16.44
N THR A 30 -14.72 0.31 -16.60
CA THR A 30 -15.43 0.45 -17.88
C THR A 30 -15.97 1.87 -18.10
N ARG A 31 -15.48 2.85 -17.32
CA ARG A 31 -15.82 4.27 -17.52
C ARG A 31 -15.44 4.69 -18.94
N LYS A 32 -16.20 5.63 -19.53
CA LYS A 32 -16.03 6.08 -20.92
C LYS A 32 -14.55 6.32 -21.23
N GLU A 33 -14.11 5.82 -22.39
CA GLU A 33 -12.73 5.95 -22.94
C GLU A 33 -11.64 5.09 -22.29
N LYS A 34 -11.98 4.20 -21.34
CA LYS A 34 -11.05 3.20 -20.80
C LYS A 34 -11.35 1.81 -21.35
N SER A 35 -10.31 1.13 -21.83
CA SER A 35 -10.41 -0.27 -22.22
C SER A 35 -9.09 -0.99 -21.94
N TYR A 36 -9.15 -2.31 -21.77
CA TYR A 36 -7.96 -3.14 -21.69
C TYR A 36 -7.85 -3.99 -22.95
N ILE A 37 -6.61 -4.28 -23.33
CA ILE A 37 -6.26 -5.12 -24.46
C ILE A 37 -5.07 -5.95 -23.95
N LEU A 38 -5.30 -7.23 -23.71
CA LEU A 38 -4.36 -8.09 -23.01
C LEU A 38 -3.99 -9.29 -23.87
N LEU A 39 -2.70 -9.56 -24.00
CA LEU A 39 -2.20 -10.73 -24.72
C LEU A 39 -2.20 -11.96 -23.81
N HIS A 40 -2.79 -13.07 -24.23
CA HIS A 40 -2.75 -14.32 -23.47
C HIS A 40 -1.30 -14.78 -23.28
N VAL A 41 -0.88 -15.04 -22.04
CA VAL A 41 0.51 -15.45 -21.76
C VAL A 41 0.86 -16.74 -22.50
N ASP A 42 -0.06 -17.69 -22.57
CA ASP A 42 0.19 -18.97 -23.26
C ASP A 42 0.41 -18.81 -24.77
N SER A 43 -0.06 -17.71 -25.39
CA SER A 43 0.22 -17.42 -26.81
C SER A 43 1.68 -17.00 -27.06
N LEU A 44 2.47 -16.79 -26.00
CA LEU A 44 3.89 -16.48 -26.11
C LEU A 44 4.78 -17.72 -26.20
N GLN A 45 4.22 -18.92 -26.09
CA GLN A 45 4.93 -20.18 -26.34
C GLN A 45 5.45 -20.20 -27.79
N LYS A 46 6.70 -20.63 -27.97
CA LYS A 46 7.45 -20.52 -29.24
C LYS A 46 6.78 -21.25 -30.41
N GLU A 47 6.04 -22.32 -30.12
CA GLU A 47 5.43 -23.23 -31.09
C GLU A 47 4.06 -22.76 -31.60
N LYS A 48 3.34 -21.92 -30.86
CA LYS A 48 1.97 -21.52 -31.21
C LYS A 48 1.93 -20.48 -32.31
N ASP A 49 1.12 -20.68 -33.33
CA ASP A 49 0.99 -19.72 -34.44
C ASP A 49 -0.13 -18.70 -34.23
N THR A 50 -0.83 -18.81 -33.10
CA THR A 50 -1.96 -17.96 -32.76
C THR A 50 -1.66 -17.07 -31.55
N LEU A 51 -1.89 -15.77 -31.72
CA LEU A 51 -1.85 -14.76 -30.66
C LEU A 51 -3.27 -14.41 -30.26
N MET A 52 -3.68 -14.84 -29.06
CA MET A 52 -5.00 -14.55 -28.52
C MET A 52 -4.97 -13.28 -27.70
N ILE A 53 -5.78 -12.30 -28.08
CA ILE A 53 -5.94 -11.02 -27.39
C ILE A 53 -7.32 -10.96 -26.73
N ILE A 54 -7.33 -10.68 -25.44
CA ILE A 54 -8.55 -10.53 -24.65
C ILE A 54 -8.79 -9.05 -24.38
N THR A 55 -9.97 -8.55 -24.72
CA THR A 55 -10.30 -7.13 -24.60
C THR A 55 -11.74 -6.91 -24.18
N ASN A 56 -12.01 -5.79 -23.50
CA ASN A 56 -13.36 -5.28 -23.29
C ASN A 56 -13.77 -4.21 -24.32
N ASN A 57 -12.96 -3.97 -25.36
CA ASN A 57 -13.25 -2.99 -26.40
C ASN A 57 -14.01 -3.64 -27.57
N ARG A 58 -15.33 -3.44 -27.60
CA ARG A 58 -16.19 -3.97 -28.68
C ARG A 58 -15.82 -3.45 -30.07
N HIS A 59 -15.30 -2.24 -30.19
CA HIS A 59 -14.95 -1.66 -31.50
C HIS A 59 -13.77 -2.40 -32.15
N ILE A 60 -12.78 -2.81 -31.36
CA ILE A 60 -11.62 -3.56 -31.86
C ILE A 60 -12.06 -4.96 -32.28
N VAL A 61 -12.90 -5.62 -31.46
CA VAL A 61 -13.41 -6.95 -31.78
C VAL A 61 -14.19 -6.94 -33.09
N LYS A 62 -15.13 -5.99 -33.25
CA LYS A 62 -15.87 -5.81 -34.51
C LYS A 62 -14.97 -5.49 -35.72
N LYS A 63 -13.91 -4.71 -35.51
CA LYS A 63 -12.96 -4.39 -36.59
C LYS A 63 -12.19 -5.62 -37.06
N TYR A 64 -11.92 -6.55 -36.14
CA TYR A 64 -11.21 -7.79 -36.39
C TYR A 64 -12.15 -9.00 -36.26
N ASP A 65 -13.29 -8.95 -36.94
CA ASP A 65 -14.18 -10.13 -37.08
C ASP A 65 -13.44 -11.30 -37.74
N LYS A 66 -12.43 -11.01 -38.57
CA LYS A 66 -11.43 -11.96 -39.05
C LYS A 66 -10.08 -11.74 -38.33
N PRO A 67 -9.33 -12.82 -38.03
CA PRO A 67 -8.02 -12.69 -37.40
C PRO A 67 -7.08 -11.81 -38.23
N PHE A 68 -6.30 -10.97 -37.56
CA PHE A 68 -5.27 -10.18 -38.21
C PHE A 68 -4.12 -11.10 -38.62
N LYS A 69 -3.95 -11.26 -39.94
CA LYS A 69 -2.93 -12.12 -40.54
C LYS A 69 -1.60 -11.40 -40.61
N THR A 70 -0.53 -12.05 -40.18
CA THR A 70 0.83 -11.55 -40.37
C THR A 70 1.78 -12.71 -40.65
N ASN A 71 2.88 -12.44 -41.32
CA ASN A 71 3.85 -13.48 -41.67
C ASN A 71 5.14 -13.30 -40.87
N SER A 72 5.82 -14.42 -40.61
CA SER A 72 7.22 -14.46 -40.20
C SER A 72 8.05 -15.28 -41.18
N ASP A 73 9.21 -14.72 -41.45
CA ASP A 73 10.37 -15.29 -42.11
C ASP A 73 11.04 -16.44 -41.32
N ARG A 74 10.67 -16.65 -40.05
CA ARG A 74 11.25 -17.69 -39.18
C ARG A 74 10.21 -18.69 -38.69
N ALA A 75 10.60 -19.98 -38.65
CA ALA A 75 9.75 -21.06 -38.14
C ALA A 75 9.49 -20.96 -36.62
N ILE A 76 10.50 -20.50 -35.86
CA ILE A 76 10.44 -20.31 -34.41
C ILE A 76 10.52 -18.80 -34.11
N MET A 77 9.43 -18.26 -33.58
CA MET A 77 9.33 -16.84 -33.25
C MET A 77 9.80 -16.54 -31.84
N ASN A 78 10.63 -15.51 -31.69
CA ASN A 78 11.03 -15.01 -30.38
C ASN A 78 9.90 -14.18 -29.71
N THR A 79 9.94 -14.08 -28.38
CA THR A 79 8.92 -13.36 -27.58
C THR A 79 8.83 -11.88 -27.95
N LYS A 80 9.96 -11.23 -28.24
CA LYS A 80 10.03 -9.82 -28.68
C LYS A 80 9.25 -9.60 -29.98
N TYR A 81 9.34 -10.54 -30.91
CA TYR A 81 8.64 -10.50 -32.19
C TYR A 81 7.15 -10.71 -32.01
N ARG A 82 6.75 -11.71 -31.20
CA ARG A 82 5.33 -11.93 -30.85
C ARG A 82 4.70 -10.70 -30.21
N ILE A 83 5.37 -10.08 -29.24
CA ILE A 83 4.93 -8.81 -28.63
C ILE A 83 4.88 -7.69 -29.67
N SER A 84 5.81 -7.65 -30.62
CA SER A 84 5.77 -6.66 -31.71
C SER A 84 4.52 -6.84 -32.57
N LYS A 85 4.19 -8.07 -32.98
CA LYS A 85 2.99 -8.36 -33.78
C LYS A 85 1.69 -8.08 -33.03
N TYR A 86 1.65 -8.45 -31.75
CA TYR A 86 0.60 -8.03 -30.83
C TYR A 86 0.42 -6.51 -30.86
N LEU A 87 1.48 -5.73 -30.63
CA LEU A 87 1.38 -4.27 -30.65
C LEU A 87 0.96 -3.73 -32.02
N THR A 88 1.49 -4.27 -33.11
CA THR A 88 1.12 -3.84 -34.47
C THR A 88 -0.38 -3.98 -34.69
N SER A 89 -0.96 -5.14 -34.35
CA SER A 89 -2.41 -5.36 -34.46
C SER A 89 -3.21 -4.36 -33.63
N VAL A 90 -2.78 -4.10 -32.38
CA VAL A 90 -3.44 -3.17 -31.47
C VAL A 90 -3.35 -1.73 -31.97
N PHE A 91 -2.18 -1.24 -32.34
CA PHE A 91 -2.01 0.14 -32.84
C PHE A 91 -2.78 0.38 -34.13
N CYS A 92 -2.83 -0.59 -35.05
CA CYS A 92 -3.65 -0.51 -36.25
C CYS A 92 -5.15 -0.51 -35.94
N GLY A 93 -5.58 -1.20 -34.89
CA GLY A 93 -6.96 -1.22 -34.39
C GLY A 93 -7.38 0.07 -33.70
N LEU A 94 -6.43 0.80 -33.11
CA LEU A 94 -6.69 2.00 -32.32
C LEU A 94 -6.66 3.30 -33.15
N PRO A 95 -7.48 4.31 -32.78
CA PRO A 95 -7.48 5.62 -33.42
C PRO A 95 -6.34 6.46 -32.85
N ILE A 96 -5.13 6.10 -33.26
CA ILE A 96 -3.85 6.77 -32.96
C ILE A 96 -3.24 7.08 -34.32
N ASP A 97 -2.75 8.30 -34.53
CA ASP A 97 -2.08 8.69 -35.77
C ASP A 97 -0.74 7.97 -35.96
N LEU A 98 -0.26 7.93 -37.20
CA LEU A 98 0.94 7.20 -37.58
C LEU A 98 2.20 7.71 -36.87
N ASN A 99 2.32 9.02 -36.67
CA ASN A 99 3.48 9.62 -36.03
C ASN A 99 3.56 9.22 -34.55
N ALA A 100 2.44 9.28 -33.83
CA ALA A 100 2.35 8.82 -32.46
C ALA A 100 2.61 7.30 -32.34
N ARG A 101 2.09 6.48 -33.28
CA ARG A 101 2.40 5.04 -33.32
C ARG A 101 3.91 4.81 -33.40
N ASN A 102 4.59 5.42 -34.37
CA ASN A 102 6.03 5.27 -34.56
C ASN A 102 6.83 5.73 -33.33
N LYS A 103 6.42 6.85 -32.72
CA LYS A 103 7.05 7.40 -31.52
C LYS A 103 6.97 6.45 -30.31
N TYR A 104 5.79 5.87 -30.06
CA TYR A 104 5.57 5.10 -28.82
C TYR A 104 5.81 3.60 -28.97
N PHE A 105 5.78 3.05 -30.18
CA PHE A 105 5.86 1.60 -30.42
C PHE A 105 7.06 0.94 -29.76
N CYS A 106 8.28 1.43 -30.04
CA CYS A 106 9.50 0.85 -29.51
C CYS A 106 9.56 0.90 -27.98
N ARG A 107 9.15 2.04 -27.39
CA ARG A 107 9.14 2.23 -25.94
C ARG A 107 8.15 1.29 -25.27
N ILE A 108 6.93 1.19 -25.79
CA ILE A 108 5.87 0.34 -25.23
C ILE A 108 6.26 -1.13 -25.35
N ARG A 109 6.85 -1.55 -26.47
CA ARG A 109 7.39 -2.90 -26.64
C ARG A 109 8.41 -3.24 -25.55
N GLN A 110 9.37 -2.34 -25.29
CA GLN A 110 10.38 -2.55 -24.25
C GLN A 110 9.72 -2.67 -22.88
N VAL A 111 8.82 -1.75 -22.53
CA VAL A 111 8.14 -1.77 -21.22
C VAL A 111 7.30 -3.05 -21.05
N LEU A 112 6.69 -3.58 -22.11
CA LEU A 112 5.98 -4.86 -22.06
C LEU A 112 6.92 -6.06 -21.86
N LEU A 113 8.10 -6.07 -22.48
CA LEU A 113 9.13 -7.08 -22.25
C LEU A 113 9.61 -7.05 -20.80
N ASP A 114 9.95 -5.87 -20.28
CA ASP A 114 10.37 -5.69 -18.89
C ASP A 114 9.25 -6.15 -17.93
N LYS A 115 7.99 -5.87 -18.29
CA LYS A 115 6.82 -6.29 -17.52
C LYS A 115 6.66 -7.81 -17.50
N LEU A 116 6.86 -8.48 -18.62
CA LEU A 116 6.79 -9.95 -18.71
C LEU A 116 7.84 -10.58 -17.80
N VAL A 117 9.09 -10.11 -17.87
CA VAL A 117 10.19 -10.57 -17.01
C VAL A 117 9.85 -10.32 -15.53
N ALA A 118 9.29 -9.16 -15.20
CA ALA A 118 8.88 -8.85 -13.83
C ALA A 118 7.76 -9.77 -13.31
N ILE A 119 6.83 -10.19 -14.17
CA ILE A 119 5.76 -11.14 -13.85
C ILE A 119 6.35 -12.54 -13.59
N GLU A 120 7.17 -13.05 -14.50
CA GLU A 120 7.81 -14.37 -14.38
C GLU A 120 8.69 -14.45 -13.12
N ASN A 121 9.53 -13.44 -12.90
CA ASN A 121 10.37 -13.35 -11.71
C ASN A 121 9.55 -13.25 -10.42
N LYS A 122 8.37 -12.62 -10.48
CA LYS A 122 7.49 -12.54 -9.32
C LYS A 122 6.87 -13.88 -8.98
N LEU A 123 6.42 -14.64 -9.98
CA LEU A 123 5.80 -15.96 -9.77
C LEU A 123 6.78 -16.97 -9.16
N LYS A 124 8.06 -16.90 -9.51
CA LYS A 124 9.14 -17.77 -9.01
C LYS A 124 9.63 -17.43 -7.59
N LYS A 125 9.31 -16.26 -7.03
CA LYS A 125 9.78 -15.84 -5.71
C LYS A 125 9.00 -16.51 -4.57
N GLN A 126 9.68 -16.68 -3.43
CA GLN A 126 9.10 -17.11 -2.16
C GLN A 126 8.05 -16.13 -1.59
N GLU A 127 7.27 -16.62 -0.63
CA GLU A 127 6.05 -15.98 -0.13
C GLU A 127 6.25 -14.57 0.42
N LYS A 128 5.89 -13.56 -0.39
CA LYS A 128 5.81 -12.15 -0.02
C LYS A 128 4.57 -11.52 -0.63
N ASN A 129 3.82 -10.76 0.17
CA ASN A 129 2.57 -10.11 -0.24
C ASN A 129 2.74 -8.90 -1.17
N ARG A 130 3.96 -8.60 -1.65
CA ARG A 130 4.19 -7.60 -2.70
C ARG A 130 3.47 -8.01 -3.99
N GLN A 131 2.89 -7.05 -4.71
CA GLN A 131 2.11 -7.28 -5.92
C GLN A 131 2.84 -6.73 -7.14
N THR A 132 2.72 -7.40 -8.28
CA THR A 132 3.19 -6.91 -9.59
C THR A 132 2.00 -6.86 -10.54
N THR A 133 1.70 -5.69 -11.12
CA THR A 133 0.59 -5.58 -12.08
C THR A 133 0.87 -6.36 -13.36
N THR A 134 -0.16 -6.89 -14.00
CA THR A 134 -0.06 -7.65 -15.27
C THR A 134 -0.04 -6.77 -16.51
N TYR A 135 -0.25 -5.47 -16.32
CA TYR A 135 -0.46 -4.51 -17.39
C TYR A 135 0.28 -3.20 -17.15
N ILE A 136 0.35 -2.41 -18.22
CA ILE A 136 0.83 -1.03 -18.29
C ILE A 136 -0.33 -0.13 -18.70
N LYS A 137 -0.31 1.12 -18.24
CA LYS A 137 -1.27 2.14 -18.65
C LYS A 137 -0.68 2.95 -19.79
N PHE A 138 -1.36 3.00 -20.92
CA PHE A 138 -1.02 3.85 -22.05
C PHE A 138 -2.19 4.82 -22.30
N SER A 139 -1.90 6.11 -22.34
CA SER A 139 -2.91 7.15 -22.58
C SER A 139 -2.50 7.98 -23.79
N TYR A 140 -3.47 8.29 -24.65
CA TYR A 140 -3.28 9.14 -25.81
C TYR A 140 -4.52 10.03 -25.99
N GLY A 141 -4.33 11.34 -25.95
CA GLY A 141 -5.44 12.29 -25.86
C GLY A 141 -6.32 11.98 -24.64
N LYS A 142 -7.63 11.85 -24.87
CA LYS A 142 -8.62 11.52 -23.81
C LYS A 142 -8.75 10.02 -23.53
N ARG A 143 -8.22 9.17 -24.42
CA ARG A 143 -8.38 7.71 -24.36
C ARG A 143 -7.27 7.05 -23.54
N THR A 144 -7.64 6.03 -22.77
CA THR A 144 -6.68 5.25 -21.98
C THR A 144 -6.87 3.76 -22.25
N TRP A 145 -5.78 3.11 -22.60
CA TRP A 145 -5.71 1.67 -22.81
C TRP A 145 -4.80 1.02 -21.79
N TYR A 146 -5.25 -0.10 -21.25
CA TYR A 146 -4.43 -0.98 -20.43
C TYR A 146 -3.88 -2.10 -21.30
N LEU A 147 -2.59 -2.03 -21.62
CA LEU A 147 -1.91 -3.01 -22.44
C LEU A 147 -1.14 -3.97 -21.53
N GLY A 148 -1.16 -5.27 -21.80
CA GLY A 148 -0.49 -6.19 -20.89
C GLY A 148 -0.72 -7.64 -21.21
N PHE A 149 -0.63 -8.46 -20.18
CA PHE A 149 -0.75 -9.90 -20.28
C PHE A 149 -2.00 -10.39 -19.57
N TYR A 150 -2.77 -11.22 -20.25
CA TYR A 150 -3.91 -11.90 -19.67
C TYR A 150 -3.41 -13.11 -18.88
N ILE A 151 -3.72 -13.10 -17.59
CA ILE A 151 -3.48 -14.19 -16.67
C ILE A 151 -4.82 -14.50 -16.02
N SER A 152 -5.26 -15.75 -16.14
CA SER A 152 -6.49 -16.21 -15.53
C SER A 152 -6.35 -16.34 -14.02
N CYS A 153 -7.40 -15.95 -13.30
CA CYS A 153 -7.50 -16.18 -11.87
C CYS A 153 -7.68 -17.68 -11.60
N SER A 154 -6.91 -18.22 -10.66
CA SER A 154 -6.97 -19.63 -10.26
C SER A 154 -8.33 -20.10 -9.72
N PHE A 155 -9.24 -19.18 -9.36
CA PHE A 155 -10.51 -19.53 -8.70
C PHE A 155 -11.76 -19.25 -9.55
N CYS A 156 -11.72 -18.27 -10.44
CA CYS A 156 -12.90 -17.83 -11.19
C CYS A 156 -12.58 -17.51 -12.65
N SER A 157 -11.36 -17.80 -13.10
CA SER A 157 -10.90 -17.53 -14.47
C SER A 157 -11.00 -16.07 -14.94
N ASN A 158 -11.37 -15.13 -14.07
CA ASN A 158 -11.36 -13.70 -14.38
C ASN A 158 -9.94 -13.17 -14.64
N VAL A 159 -9.87 -12.05 -15.37
CA VAL A 159 -8.63 -11.31 -15.62
C VAL A 159 -7.95 -10.96 -14.29
N CYS A 160 -6.69 -11.33 -14.10
CA CYS A 160 -5.88 -10.88 -12.98
C CYS A 160 -5.27 -9.51 -13.24
N ALA A 161 -5.57 -8.53 -12.39
CA ALA A 161 -4.90 -7.22 -12.38
C ALA A 161 -3.43 -7.28 -11.94
N TYR A 162 -3.08 -8.24 -11.09
CA TYR A 162 -1.74 -8.42 -10.55
C TYR A 162 -1.44 -9.88 -10.25
N VAL A 163 -0.16 -10.20 -10.10
CA VAL A 163 0.35 -11.48 -9.62
C VAL A 163 1.10 -11.32 -8.30
N MET A 164 1.08 -12.37 -7.49
CA MET A 164 1.84 -12.47 -6.25
C MET A 164 2.89 -13.59 -6.36
N SER A 165 3.77 -13.66 -5.35
CA SER A 165 4.75 -14.75 -5.21
C SER A 165 4.08 -16.12 -5.08
N ASN A 166 4.86 -17.19 -5.28
CA ASN A 166 4.39 -18.57 -5.15
C ASN A 166 3.24 -18.91 -6.13
N ASN A 167 3.38 -18.46 -7.38
CA ASN A 167 2.39 -18.67 -8.46
C ASN A 167 0.94 -18.22 -8.12
N ARG A 168 0.76 -17.32 -7.15
CA ARG A 168 -0.56 -16.85 -6.69
C ARG A 168 -1.15 -15.86 -7.70
N LYS A 169 -2.11 -16.33 -8.51
CA LYS A 169 -2.82 -15.59 -9.56
C LYS A 169 -4.28 -15.36 -9.14
N VAL A 170 -4.56 -14.21 -8.56
CA VAL A 170 -5.90 -13.90 -8.01
C VAL A 170 -6.48 -12.61 -8.56
N CYS A 171 -7.78 -12.63 -8.84
CA CYS A 171 -8.54 -11.41 -9.12
C CYS A 171 -8.90 -10.69 -7.82
N GLN A 172 -9.46 -9.49 -7.94
CA GLN A 172 -9.88 -8.69 -6.78
C GLN A 172 -10.94 -9.41 -5.92
N ASN A 173 -11.89 -10.11 -6.54
CA ASN A 173 -12.97 -10.80 -5.85
C ASN A 173 -12.47 -12.02 -5.06
N CYS A 174 -11.44 -12.72 -5.56
CA CYS A 174 -10.85 -13.88 -4.90
C CYS A 174 -9.65 -13.54 -4.00
N ARG A 175 -9.26 -12.26 -3.92
CA ARG A 175 -8.09 -11.81 -3.15
C ARG A 175 -8.13 -12.27 -1.68
N SER A 176 -9.30 -12.20 -1.04
CA SER A 176 -9.45 -12.59 0.37
C SER A 176 -9.10 -14.05 0.64
N LYS A 177 -9.24 -14.93 -0.36
CA LYS A 177 -8.95 -16.37 -0.24
C LYS A 177 -7.45 -16.69 -0.15
N VAL A 178 -6.58 -15.74 -0.50
CA VAL A 178 -5.13 -15.97 -0.71
C VAL A 178 -4.24 -15.03 0.11
N MET A 179 -4.83 -14.04 0.78
CA MET A 179 -4.07 -13.21 1.70
C MET A 179 -3.74 -14.02 2.95
N VAL A 180 -2.48 -14.43 3.07
CA VAL A 180 -1.91 -14.86 4.35
C VAL A 180 -1.89 -13.63 5.26
N ILE A 181 -2.83 -13.60 6.20
CA ILE A 181 -2.78 -12.68 7.33
C ILE A 181 -1.72 -13.29 8.25
N PRO A 182 -0.55 -12.67 8.45
CA PRO A 182 0.38 -13.16 9.46
C PRO A 182 -0.37 -13.20 10.79
N THR A 183 -0.36 -14.36 11.46
CA THR A 183 -0.98 -14.52 12.77
C THR A 183 -0.45 -13.40 13.65
N PRO A 184 -1.31 -12.52 14.20
CA PRO A 184 -0.83 -11.50 15.11
C PRO A 184 -0.08 -12.20 16.24
N PRO A 185 1.12 -11.72 16.64
CA PRO A 185 1.84 -12.32 17.75
C PRO A 185 0.91 -12.38 18.96
N MET A 186 0.87 -13.53 19.65
CA MET A 186 0.07 -13.70 20.87
C MET A 186 0.37 -12.51 21.78
N GLN A 187 -0.65 -11.68 22.01
CA GLN A 187 -0.50 -10.49 22.80
C GLN A 187 -0.39 -10.93 24.26
N ASN A 188 0.84 -10.95 24.77
CA ASN A 188 1.13 -11.11 26.19
C ASN A 188 0.16 -10.26 27.02
N THR A 189 -0.37 -10.90 28.06
CA THR A 189 -1.39 -10.44 29.00
C THR A 189 -1.23 -8.95 29.33
N PHE A 190 -2.26 -8.17 28.97
CA PHE A 190 -2.26 -6.71 29.04
C PHE A 190 -2.24 -6.17 30.47
N LYS A 191 -1.27 -5.29 30.78
CA LYS A 191 -1.34 -4.42 31.97
C LYS A 191 -2.26 -3.22 31.72
N ASN A 192 -3.11 -2.91 32.70
CA ASN A 192 -3.99 -1.75 32.76
C ASN A 192 -3.19 -0.44 32.58
N TYR A 193 -3.37 0.23 31.45
CA TYR A 193 -2.76 1.55 31.21
C TYR A 193 -3.62 2.63 31.86
N CYS A 194 -3.14 3.18 32.97
CA CYS A 194 -3.75 4.29 33.68
C CYS A 194 -2.74 5.43 33.79
N GLN A 195 -2.97 6.55 33.08
CA GLN A 195 -2.13 7.74 33.20
C GLN A 195 -2.95 8.94 33.67
N SER A 196 -2.46 9.64 34.69
CA SER A 196 -2.98 10.91 35.18
C SER A 196 -1.96 12.02 34.96
N LYS A 197 -2.39 13.15 34.41
CA LYS A 197 -1.56 14.35 34.24
C LYS A 197 -2.31 15.60 34.69
N GLN A 198 -1.62 16.50 35.40
CA GLN A 198 -2.12 17.83 35.69
C GLN A 198 -1.93 18.75 34.48
N ILE A 199 -2.98 19.45 34.08
CA ILE A 199 -3.01 20.37 32.94
C ILE A 199 -3.16 21.79 33.47
N VAL A 200 -2.25 22.67 33.06
CA VAL A 200 -2.28 24.10 33.38
C VAL A 200 -2.55 24.88 32.11
N SER A 201 -3.73 25.50 32.01
CA SER A 201 -4.09 26.39 30.89
C SER A 201 -3.78 27.84 31.26
N LYS A 202 -2.62 28.35 30.83
CA LYS A 202 -2.25 29.77 31.04
C LYS A 202 -3.23 30.73 30.34
N ARG A 203 -3.71 30.36 29.15
CA ARG A 203 -4.65 31.16 28.32
C ARG A 203 -6.03 31.33 28.94
N ILE A 204 -6.50 30.36 29.72
CA ILE A 204 -7.82 30.38 30.36
C ILE A 204 -7.69 30.64 31.87
N GLY A 205 -6.49 30.48 32.43
CA GLY A 205 -6.21 30.68 33.85
C GLY A 205 -6.76 29.57 34.74
N VAL A 206 -6.78 28.32 34.25
CA VAL A 206 -7.32 27.19 35.00
C VAL A 206 -6.34 26.02 35.05
N THR A 207 -6.40 25.26 36.14
CA THR A 207 -5.69 24.00 36.33
C THR A 207 -6.70 22.87 36.53
N TYR A 208 -6.44 21.70 35.96
CA TYR A 208 -7.26 20.51 36.18
C TYR A 208 -6.46 19.25 35.93
N THR A 209 -6.85 18.14 36.56
CA THR A 209 -6.27 16.83 36.32
C THR A 209 -7.02 16.11 35.22
N LYS A 210 -6.31 15.46 34.30
CA LYS A 210 -6.86 14.57 33.28
C LYS A 210 -6.33 13.16 33.51
N LYS A 211 -7.24 12.22 33.77
CA LYS A 211 -6.97 10.79 33.88
C LYS A 211 -7.49 10.07 32.65
N VAL A 212 -6.67 9.19 32.08
CA VAL A 212 -7.02 8.36 30.93
C VAL A 212 -6.85 6.89 31.33
N SER A 213 -7.93 6.13 31.20
CA SER A 213 -7.96 4.68 31.42
C SER A 213 -8.31 3.98 30.10
N MET A 214 -7.65 2.88 29.78
CA MET A 214 -7.91 2.11 28.56
C MET A 214 -8.58 0.78 28.92
N ASP A 215 -9.67 0.44 28.22
CA ASP A 215 -10.31 -0.87 28.32
C ASP A 215 -9.50 -1.90 27.52
N SER A 216 -9.06 -2.97 28.20
CA SER A 216 -8.17 -4.00 27.66
C SER A 216 -8.83 -4.86 26.57
N GLY A 217 -10.17 -4.99 26.57
CA GLY A 217 -10.90 -5.81 25.61
C GLY A 217 -11.26 -5.07 24.32
N THR A 218 -11.78 -3.85 24.42
CA THR A 218 -12.34 -3.12 23.27
C THR A 218 -11.39 -2.09 22.64
N GLY A 219 -10.32 -1.69 23.35
CA GLY A 219 -9.44 -0.60 22.94
C GLY A 219 -10.07 0.78 23.02
N ASN A 220 -11.25 0.88 23.66
CA ASN A 220 -11.86 2.14 24.05
C ASN A 220 -11.07 2.78 25.19
N TYR A 221 -11.19 4.10 25.34
CA TYR A 221 -10.57 4.80 26.45
C TYR A 221 -11.58 5.71 27.15
N LEU A 222 -11.49 5.71 28.48
CA LEU A 222 -12.24 6.57 29.36
C LEU A 222 -11.37 7.76 29.75
N VAL A 223 -11.89 8.96 29.58
CA VAL A 223 -11.26 10.19 30.05
C VAL A 223 -12.08 10.77 31.19
N ILE A 224 -11.42 10.94 32.34
CA ILE A 224 -11.98 11.59 33.52
C ILE A 224 -11.20 12.87 33.75
N TYR A 225 -11.90 13.98 33.87
CA TYR A 225 -11.33 15.25 34.33
C TYR A 225 -11.59 15.38 35.84
N SER A 226 -10.74 16.06 36.60
CA SER A 226 -10.99 16.31 38.03
C SER A 226 -10.19 17.52 38.51
N ASN A 227 -10.45 17.97 39.74
CA ASN A 227 -9.67 18.99 40.44
C ASN A 227 -9.52 20.30 39.65
N LEU A 228 -10.63 20.78 39.08
CA LEU A 228 -10.65 22.06 38.35
C LEU A 228 -10.50 23.21 39.34
N ALA A 229 -9.42 23.98 39.20
CA ALA A 229 -9.17 25.18 39.98
C ALA A 229 -8.89 26.37 39.06
N ILE A 230 -9.32 27.55 39.50
CA ILE A 230 -8.99 28.82 38.83
C ILE A 230 -7.67 29.30 39.44
N ASN A 231 -6.69 29.59 38.59
CA ASN A 231 -5.39 30.06 39.04
C ASN A 231 -5.52 31.52 39.49
N LYS A 232 -5.59 31.73 40.82
CA LYS A 232 -5.75 33.03 41.46
C LYS A 232 -4.44 33.84 41.54
N GLN A 233 -3.29 33.23 41.27
CA GLN A 233 -2.00 33.76 41.72
C GLN A 233 -1.46 35.01 40.98
N PHE A 234 -2.05 35.48 39.87
CA PHE A 234 -1.34 36.47 39.03
C PHE A 234 -2.15 37.61 38.39
N LYS A 235 -3.34 37.98 38.90
CA LYS A 235 -4.24 38.86 38.12
C LYS A 235 -5.06 39.85 38.93
N THR A 236 -5.14 41.08 38.43
CA THR A 236 -6.03 42.16 38.93
C THR A 236 -7.50 41.76 38.85
N MET A 237 -8.38 42.37 39.66
CA MET A 237 -9.84 42.08 39.68
C MET A 237 -10.48 42.11 38.28
N LYS A 238 -10.17 43.12 37.47
CA LYS A 238 -10.68 43.25 36.08
C LYS A 238 -10.21 42.12 35.17
N GLU A 239 -8.97 41.67 35.33
CA GLU A 239 -8.46 40.53 34.57
C GLU A 239 -9.14 39.23 35.02
N GLN A 240 -9.34 39.02 36.33
CA GLN A 240 -10.06 37.86 36.84
C GLN A 240 -11.46 37.76 36.23
N GLU A 241 -12.20 38.87 36.12
CA GLU A 241 -13.50 38.90 35.44
C GLU A 241 -13.40 38.57 33.95
N LYS A 242 -12.41 39.12 33.24
CA LYS A 242 -12.17 38.81 31.82
C LYS A 242 -11.87 37.33 31.60
N TYR A 243 -11.09 36.70 32.49
CA TYR A 243 -10.83 35.26 32.43
C TYR A 243 -12.06 34.42 32.82
N LYS A 244 -12.85 34.84 33.82
CA LYS A 244 -14.15 34.22 34.15
C LYS A 244 -15.11 34.25 32.95
N LYS A 245 -15.20 35.38 32.23
CA LYS A 245 -16.00 35.51 30.99
C LYS A 245 -15.47 34.62 29.86
N ARG A 246 -14.15 34.55 29.66
CA ARG A 246 -13.53 33.64 28.66
C ARG A 246 -13.76 32.17 28.99
N PHE A 247 -13.69 31.81 30.27
CA PHE A 247 -13.92 30.45 30.74
C PHE A 247 -15.38 30.02 30.56
N THR A 248 -16.34 30.84 30.98
CA THR A 248 -17.78 30.61 30.77
C THR A 248 -18.15 30.50 29.30
N ASN A 249 -17.60 31.37 28.43
CA ASN A 249 -17.81 31.26 26.98
C ASN A 249 -17.18 29.98 26.38
N SER A 250 -15.99 29.56 26.86
CA SER A 250 -15.39 28.29 26.42
C SER A 250 -16.20 27.07 26.88
N LEU A 251 -16.84 27.14 28.05
CA LEU A 251 -17.69 26.06 28.58
C LEU A 251 -18.96 25.85 27.75
N LYS A 252 -19.55 26.93 27.20
CA LYS A 252 -20.71 26.83 26.28
C LYS A 252 -20.42 25.89 25.10
N HIS A 253 -19.16 25.80 24.66
CA HIS A 253 -18.72 24.93 23.57
C HIS A 253 -18.08 23.60 24.03
N HIS A 254 -18.01 23.36 25.35
CA HIS A 254 -17.37 22.19 25.97
C HIS A 254 -18.27 21.49 27.01
N THR A 255 -19.58 21.50 26.78
CA THR A 255 -20.60 20.81 27.59
C THR A 255 -20.33 19.32 27.80
N ASN A 256 -19.56 18.70 26.91
CA ASN A 256 -19.16 17.30 27.03
C ASN A 256 -18.17 17.04 28.17
N LYS A 257 -17.44 18.05 28.68
CA LYS A 257 -16.34 17.86 29.66
C LYS A 257 -16.72 18.19 31.11
N TRP A 258 -17.64 19.13 31.32
CA TRP A 258 -17.97 19.67 32.64
C TRP A 258 -19.49 19.85 32.77
N ASN A 259 -20.03 19.39 33.89
CA ASN A 259 -21.39 19.71 34.31
C ASN A 259 -21.32 20.87 35.31
N TYR A 260 -22.27 21.79 35.19
CA TYR A 260 -22.45 22.88 36.15
C TYR A 260 -23.71 22.59 36.95
N ILE A 261 -23.54 22.20 38.22
CA ILE A 261 -24.64 21.88 39.13
C ILE A 261 -24.33 22.59 40.46
N ASN A 262 -25.31 23.32 41.01
CA ASN A 262 -25.24 23.97 42.32
C ASN A 262 -23.95 24.79 42.56
N ASN A 263 -23.62 25.70 41.64
CA ASN A 263 -22.43 26.56 41.71
C ASN A 263 -21.07 25.81 41.81
N ARG A 264 -21.03 24.48 41.58
CA ARG A 264 -19.80 23.68 41.52
C ARG A 264 -19.65 23.02 40.14
N PHE A 265 -18.39 22.82 39.76
CA PHE A 265 -18.05 22.13 38.51
C PHE A 265 -17.79 20.66 38.80
N GLU A 266 -18.68 19.80 38.33
CA GLU A 266 -18.48 18.36 38.37
C GLU A 266 -17.96 17.87 37.02
N SER A 267 -17.02 16.94 37.07
CA SER A 267 -16.48 16.35 35.86
C SER A 267 -17.42 15.30 35.31
N LYS A 268 -17.57 15.29 33.98
CA LYS A 268 -18.31 14.24 33.30
C LYS A 268 -17.32 13.18 32.82
N PRO A 269 -17.49 11.89 33.17
CA PRO A 269 -16.73 10.82 32.53
C PRO A 269 -17.14 10.76 31.05
N VAL A 270 -16.17 10.95 30.15
CA VAL A 270 -16.41 10.87 28.71
C VAL A 270 -15.78 9.61 28.17
N VAL A 271 -16.63 8.70 27.69
CA VAL A 271 -16.21 7.51 26.96
C VAL A 271 -16.01 7.90 25.50
N PHE A 272 -14.77 7.81 25.02
CA PHE A 272 -14.47 8.01 23.61
C PHE A 272 -14.37 6.65 22.92
N LYS A 273 -15.15 6.46 21.86
CA LYS A 273 -15.14 5.25 21.01
C LYS A 273 -14.01 5.25 19.98
N HIS A 274 -13.13 6.25 20.00
CA HIS A 274 -11.99 6.30 19.10
C HIS A 274 -10.89 5.38 19.62
N ARG A 275 -10.36 4.51 18.75
CA ARG A 275 -9.27 3.61 19.12
C ARG A 275 -7.96 4.42 19.20
N LEU A 276 -7.47 4.71 20.41
CA LEU A 276 -6.13 5.28 20.56
C LEU A 276 -5.10 4.26 20.10
N LYS A 277 -4.29 4.63 19.12
CA LYS A 277 -3.10 3.84 18.76
C LYS A 277 -2.06 4.07 19.84
N ARG A 278 -1.53 3.01 20.44
CA ARG A 278 -0.49 3.16 21.46
C ARG A 278 0.75 3.76 20.81
N ARG A 279 1.58 4.48 21.57
CA ARG A 279 2.85 5.02 21.06
C ARG A 279 3.72 3.92 20.45
N CYS A 280 3.72 2.72 21.04
CA CYS A 280 4.35 1.54 20.47
C CYS A 280 3.72 1.06 19.15
N ASP A 281 2.41 1.25 18.91
CA ASP A 281 1.78 0.97 17.60
C ASP A 281 2.13 2.02 16.53
N ILE A 282 2.52 3.23 16.96
CA ILE A 282 3.03 4.30 16.08
C ILE A 282 4.52 4.06 15.77
N LEU A 283 5.32 3.69 16.78
CA LEU A 283 6.74 3.34 16.63
C LEU A 283 6.94 2.04 15.86
N LYS A 284 6.04 1.05 16.01
CA LYS A 284 5.99 -0.19 15.19
C LYS A 284 5.83 0.06 13.69
N LYS A 285 5.55 1.29 13.24
CA LYS A 285 5.52 1.60 11.80
C LYS A 285 6.89 1.70 11.15
N HIS A 286 7.98 1.82 11.93
CA HIS A 286 9.34 1.80 11.40
C HIS A 286 10.02 0.50 11.80
N TYR A 287 9.49 -0.62 11.28
CA TYR A 287 10.21 -1.89 11.35
C TYR A 287 11.49 -1.75 10.52
N ILE A 288 12.65 -1.88 11.16
CA ILE A 288 13.94 -1.92 10.48
C ILE A 288 14.11 -3.33 9.94
N SER A 289 14.25 -3.46 8.63
CA SER A 289 14.54 -4.75 8.02
C SER A 289 15.95 -5.22 8.37
N ASN A 290 16.18 -6.54 8.36
CA ASN A 290 17.51 -7.12 8.62
C ASN A 290 18.64 -6.45 7.80
N LYS A 291 18.37 -6.09 6.53
CA LYS A 291 19.35 -5.42 5.67
C LYS A 291 19.64 -3.98 6.09
N GLU A 292 18.62 -3.25 6.53
CA GLU A 292 18.80 -1.89 7.03
C GLU A 292 19.53 -1.92 8.38
N LEU A 293 19.29 -2.95 9.20
CA LEU A 293 19.96 -3.14 10.48
C LEU A 293 21.46 -3.40 10.30
N GLU A 294 21.81 -4.28 9.35
CA GLU A 294 23.19 -4.55 8.94
C GLU A 294 23.86 -3.27 8.41
N PHE A 295 23.18 -2.56 7.50
CA PHE A 295 23.68 -1.28 6.98
C PHE A 295 23.94 -0.24 8.08
N LEU A 296 22.99 -0.05 9.01
CA LEU A 296 23.14 0.93 10.10
C LEU A 296 24.31 0.58 11.02
N LEU A 297 24.52 -0.71 11.31
CA LEU A 297 25.63 -1.18 12.13
C LEU A 297 26.98 -1.07 11.42
N ASP A 298 27.03 -1.26 10.10
CA ASP A 298 28.24 -1.10 9.29
C ASP A 298 28.70 0.35 9.19
N GLN A 299 27.77 1.31 9.14
CA GLN A 299 28.09 2.75 9.09
C GLN A 299 28.78 3.25 10.36
N VAL A 300 28.70 2.52 11.47
CA VAL A 300 29.28 2.94 12.74
C VAL A 300 30.63 2.27 12.96
N THR A 301 31.67 3.10 13.01
CA THR A 301 33.07 2.67 13.18
C THR A 301 33.60 2.92 14.60
N SER A 302 32.87 3.65 15.45
CA SER A 302 33.29 3.91 16.84
C SER A 302 32.43 3.17 17.84
N ARG A 303 33.05 2.74 18.95
CA ARG A 303 32.34 2.04 20.05
C ARG A 303 31.28 2.92 20.72
N SER A 304 31.56 4.22 20.87
CA SER A 304 30.61 5.21 21.41
C SER A 304 29.40 5.42 20.50
N GLY A 305 29.63 5.58 19.19
CA GLY A 305 28.56 5.70 18.20
C GLY A 305 27.69 4.44 18.15
N TYR A 306 28.30 3.27 18.34
CA TYR A 306 27.58 1.99 18.31
C TYR A 306 26.63 1.86 19.50
N ASN A 307 27.07 2.28 20.69
CA ASN A 307 26.21 2.30 21.88
C ASN A 307 25.03 3.25 21.73
N MET A 308 25.25 4.46 21.18
CA MET A 308 24.17 5.42 20.91
C MET A 308 23.16 4.87 19.89
N LEU A 309 23.64 4.29 18.79
CA LEU A 309 22.78 3.69 17.76
C LEU A 309 21.97 2.52 18.32
N LYS A 310 22.59 1.67 19.14
CA LYS A 310 21.92 0.55 19.80
C LYS A 310 20.78 1.04 20.69
N GLU A 311 21.00 2.05 21.52
CA GLU A 311 19.94 2.66 22.35
C GLU A 311 18.81 3.24 21.50
N ASP A 312 19.14 3.98 20.44
CA ASP A 312 18.15 4.56 19.52
C ASP A 312 17.28 3.47 18.85
N ILE A 313 17.92 2.41 18.34
CA ILE A 313 17.22 1.26 17.72
C ILE A 313 16.29 0.58 18.72
N PHE A 314 16.73 0.36 19.97
CA PHE A 314 15.88 -0.24 21.01
C PHE A 314 14.70 0.63 21.42
N ILE A 315 14.88 1.96 21.45
CA ILE A 315 13.85 2.89 21.92
C ILE A 315 12.82 3.19 20.82
N ASN A 316 13.28 3.37 19.57
CA ASN A 316 12.47 3.96 18.51
C ASN A 316 12.00 2.97 17.45
N HIS A 317 12.57 1.76 17.38
CA HIS A 317 12.34 0.84 16.26
C HIS A 317 11.87 -0.56 16.70
N SER A 318 11.30 -1.29 15.74
CA SER A 318 11.03 -2.72 15.87
C SER A 318 11.90 -3.48 14.88
N PHE A 319 12.50 -4.60 15.29
CA PHE A 319 13.46 -5.37 14.49
C PHE A 319 13.40 -6.84 14.89
N ASN A 320 14.08 -7.71 14.14
CA ASN A 320 14.27 -9.10 14.52
C ASN A 320 15.32 -9.20 15.64
N SER A 321 14.91 -9.57 16.85
CA SER A 321 15.78 -9.63 18.03
C SER A 321 16.88 -10.69 17.94
N GLU A 322 16.59 -11.85 17.35
CA GLU A 322 17.58 -12.92 17.18
C GLU A 322 18.67 -12.49 16.20
N TYR A 323 18.26 -11.94 15.05
CA TYR A 323 19.20 -11.46 14.04
C TYR A 323 20.02 -10.26 14.52
N PHE A 324 19.42 -9.35 15.30
CA PHE A 324 20.15 -8.25 15.92
C PHE A 324 21.20 -8.74 16.93
N LEU A 325 20.90 -9.80 17.69
CA LEU A 325 21.85 -10.39 18.63
C LEU A 325 23.06 -11.00 17.91
N GLU A 326 22.85 -11.63 16.75
CA GLU A 326 23.94 -12.15 15.92
C GLU A 326 24.84 -11.03 15.38
N LEU A 327 24.25 -9.96 14.83
CA LEU A 327 25.01 -8.81 14.33
C LEU A 327 25.78 -8.10 15.44
N ARG A 328 25.18 -7.98 16.62
CA ARG A 328 25.81 -7.42 17.82
C ARG A 328 27.07 -8.19 18.21
N LYS A 329 27.00 -9.52 18.29
CA LYS A 329 28.17 -10.36 18.60
C LYS A 329 29.30 -10.16 17.59
N LYS A 330 28.97 -10.11 16.30
CA LYS A 330 29.96 -9.88 15.23
C LYS A 330 30.63 -8.52 15.33
N LYS A 331 29.85 -7.46 15.60
CA LYS A 331 30.36 -6.09 15.69
C LYS A 331 31.17 -5.86 16.96
N GLU A 332 30.72 -6.39 18.10
CA GLU A 332 31.48 -6.33 19.37
C GLU A 332 32.83 -7.05 19.24
N ALA A 333 32.86 -8.23 18.60
CA ALA A 333 34.11 -8.96 18.29
C ALA A 333 35.00 -8.29 17.22
N ALA A 334 34.48 -7.30 16.47
CA ALA A 334 35.29 -6.49 15.56
C ALA A 334 36.04 -5.40 16.34
N PHE A 335 35.37 -4.74 17.28
CA PHE A 335 36.01 -3.75 18.15
C PHE A 335 37.08 -4.36 19.05
N GLU A 336 36.86 -5.57 19.59
CA GLU A 336 37.88 -6.25 20.40
C GLU A 336 39.14 -6.66 19.62
N ARG A 337 39.09 -6.70 18.29
CA ARG A 337 40.25 -6.99 17.43
C ARG A 337 41.00 -5.74 16.97
N GLU A 338 40.40 -4.56 17.11
CA GLU A 338 41.04 -3.28 16.78
C GLU A 338 41.75 -2.64 18.00
N ASP A 339 41.50 -3.16 19.21
CA ASP A 339 42.12 -2.72 20.47
C ASP A 339 43.42 -3.50 20.82
N ILE A 340 44.02 -4.24 19.87
CA ILE A 340 45.34 -4.90 19.94
C ILE A 340 46.24 -4.27 18.87
#